data_AF-A0A2V6YUZ5-F1
#
_entry.id   AF-A0A2V6YUZ5-F1
#
_cell.length_a   1.000
_cell.length_b   1.000
_cell.length_c   1.000
_cell.angle_alpha   90.00
_cell.angle_beta   90.00
_cell.angle_gamma   90.00
#
_symmetry.space_group_name_H-M   'P 1'
#
loop_
_entity.id
_entity.type
_entity.pdbx_description
1 polymer ?
#
loop_
_entity_poly.entity_id
_entity_poly.type
_entity_poly.pdbx_seq_one_letter_code
_entity_poly.pdbx_strand_id
1 'polypeptide(L)' 'MSSPRPAVVLGSGKRLFGDTTDKKRLRLADSKTVGDGITILIFQRAGEVANREAREGDNRSAIRADRRC' A
#
# COMPACT_ATOMS: atom_id res chain seq x y z
N MET A 1 11.61 31.51 -14.61
CA MET A 1 11.90 31.74 -13.18
C MET A 1 12.36 30.41 -12.61
N SER A 2 13.54 30.37 -11.99
CA SER A 2 14.28 29.13 -11.68
C SER A 2 13.72 28.44 -10.42
N SER A 3 13.17 27.22 -10.54
CA SER A 3 12.74 26.38 -9.41
C SER A 3 13.94 25.62 -8.81
N PRO A 4 14.33 25.89 -7.56
CA PRO A 4 15.48 25.26 -6.92
C PRO A 4 15.09 23.99 -6.12
N ARG A 5 16.09 23.13 -5.91
CA ARG A 5 15.98 21.75 -5.41
C ARG A 5 15.58 21.65 -3.92
N PRO A 6 14.81 20.63 -3.52
CA PRO A 6 14.39 20.44 -2.12
C PRO A 6 15.50 19.78 -1.28
N ALA A 7 15.80 20.37 -0.13
CA ALA A 7 16.60 19.73 0.93
C ALA A 7 15.66 19.34 2.07
N VAL A 8 15.74 18.10 2.58
CA VAL A 8 14.86 17.66 3.68
C VAL A 8 15.63 16.85 4.72
N VAL A 9 15.92 17.49 5.85
CA VAL A 9 16.36 16.88 7.11
C VAL A 9 15.75 17.71 8.24
N LEU A 10 14.91 17.09 9.09
CA LEU A 10 14.16 17.84 10.12
C LEU A 10 15.04 18.20 11.33
N GLY A 11 16.08 17.43 11.64
CA GLY A 11 16.96 17.61 12.80
C GLY A 11 16.30 17.24 14.14
N SER A 12 15.15 17.84 14.44
CA SER A 12 14.29 17.52 15.57
C SER A 12 12.83 17.80 15.18
N GLY A 13 11.87 17.24 15.94
CA GLY A 13 10.45 17.46 15.65
C GLY A 13 9.53 16.39 16.23
N LYS A 14 8.24 16.58 15.99
CA LYS A 14 7.23 15.58 16.37
C LYS A 14 7.38 14.35 15.48
N ARG A 15 7.31 13.18 16.11
CA ARG A 15 7.40 11.91 15.38
C ARG A 15 6.05 11.60 14.76
N LEU A 16 6.07 11.20 13.49
CA LEU A 16 4.88 10.71 12.79
C LEU A 16 4.33 9.43 13.45
N PHE A 17 5.23 8.63 14.01
CA PHE A 17 4.90 7.41 14.74
C PHE A 17 5.43 7.53 16.16
N GLY A 18 4.59 7.19 17.14
CA GLY A 18 5.01 7.04 18.53
C GLY A 18 5.74 5.72 18.75
N ASP A 19 5.73 5.23 19.99
CA ASP A 19 6.27 3.91 20.30
C ASP A 19 5.43 2.83 19.61
N THR A 20 6.10 2.01 18.79
CA THR A 20 5.49 0.90 18.05
C THR A 20 6.23 -0.38 18.36
N THR A 21 5.50 -1.41 18.80
CA THR A 21 6.04 -2.73 19.11
C THR A 21 6.04 -3.67 17.91
N ASP A 22 5.10 -3.49 16.97
CA ASP A 22 4.86 -4.44 15.88
C ASP A 22 5.09 -3.85 14.49
N LYS A 23 5.77 -4.61 13.63
CA LYS A 23 5.92 -4.29 12.21
C LYS A 23 4.62 -4.61 11.46
N LYS A 24 4.02 -3.60 10.81
CA LYS A 24 2.85 -3.80 9.95
C LYS A 24 3.28 -3.99 8.50
N ARG A 25 2.80 -5.07 7.86
CA ARG A 25 3.02 -5.31 6.42
C ARG A 25 2.10 -4.39 5.58
N LEU A 26 2.72 -3.52 4.79
CA LEU A 26 2.05 -2.59 3.88
C LEU A 26 2.43 -2.91 2.43
N ARG A 27 1.48 -2.74 1.51
CA ARG A 27 1.69 -2.75 0.06
C ARG A 27 1.54 -1.32 -0.45
N LEU A 28 2.45 -0.87 -1.30
CA LEU A 28 2.30 0.40 -2.01
C LEU A 28 1.17 0.26 -3.04
N ALA A 29 0.14 1.07 -2.91
CA ALA A 29 -1.03 1.08 -3.77
C ALA A 29 -0.88 2.11 -4.90
N ASP A 30 -0.30 3.28 -4.60
CA ASP A 30 -0.08 4.36 -5.57
C ASP A 30 1.08 5.26 -5.13
N SER A 31 1.68 5.96 -6.09
CA SER A 31 2.77 6.92 -5.86
C SER A 31 2.74 8.01 -6.93
N LYS A 32 2.78 9.27 -6.50
CA LYS A 32 2.91 10.41 -7.42
C LYS A 32 3.79 11.51 -6.84
N THR A 33 4.50 12.18 -7.73
CA THR A 33 5.28 13.38 -7.41
C THR A 33 4.47 14.62 -7.77
N VAL A 34 4.48 15.61 -6.88
CA VAL A 34 3.79 16.88 -7.08
C VAL A 34 4.78 18.04 -6.90
N GLY A 35 4.78 18.97 -7.84
CA GLY A 35 5.66 20.14 -7.83
C GLY A 35 7.14 19.79 -7.72
N ASP A 36 7.89 20.62 -6.99
CA ASP A 36 9.35 20.59 -6.92
C ASP A 36 9.86 19.64 -5.82
N GLY A 37 9.58 18.35 -6.02
CA GLY A 37 10.20 17.22 -5.29
C GLY A 37 9.50 16.77 -4.01
N ILE A 38 8.17 16.89 -3.97
CA ILE A 38 7.32 16.27 -2.95
C ILE A 38 6.72 14.99 -3.51
N THR A 39 6.84 13.88 -2.78
CA THR A 39 6.26 12.58 -3.16
C THR A 39 5.11 12.20 -2.24
N ILE A 40 4.00 11.79 -2.84
CA ILE A 40 2.81 11.26 -2.16
C ILE A 40 2.78 9.75 -2.37
N LEU A 41 2.81 8.99 -1.27
CA LEU A 41 2.75 7.53 -1.27
C LEU A 41 1.45 7.07 -0.61
N ILE A 42 0.69 6.22 -1.31
CA ILE A 42 -0.54 5.62 -0.77
C ILE A 42 -0.24 4.16 -0.45
N PHE A 43 -0.37 3.79 0.83
CA PHE A 43 -0.16 2.43 1.31
C PHE A 43 -1.48 1.76 1.73
N GLN A 44 -1.61 0.48 1.42
CA GLN A 44 -2.68 -0.39 1.89
C GLN A 44 -2.13 -1.54 2.75
N ARG A 45 -2.96 -2.15 3.61
CA ARG A 45 -2.53 -3.33 4.38
C ARG A 45 -2.31 -4.53 3.46
N ALA A 46 -1.15 -5.17 3.57
CA ALA A 46 -0.83 -6.31 2.70
C ALA A 46 -1.74 -7.54 2.93
N GLY A 47 -2.30 -7.68 4.14
CA GLY A 47 -3.21 -8.77 4.48
C GLY A 47 -4.63 -8.64 3.89
N GLU A 48 -5.07 -7.42 3.54
CA GLU A 48 -6.42 -7.22 2.95
C GLU A 48 -6.46 -7.61 1.47
N VAL A 49 -5.37 -7.40 0.73
CA VAL A 49 -5.28 -7.78 -0.68
C VAL A 49 -5.11 -9.28 -0.87
N ALA A 50 -4.33 -9.94 -0.01
CA ALA A 50 -4.25 -11.41 0.02
C ALA A 50 -5.64 -12.04 0.28
N ASN A 51 -6.44 -11.42 1.16
CA ASN A 51 -7.80 -11.90 1.45
C ASN A 51 -8.79 -11.63 0.30
N ARG A 52 -8.64 -10.54 -0.45
CA ARG A 52 -9.50 -10.21 -1.60
C ARG A 52 -9.19 -11.06 -2.82
N GLU A 53 -7.91 -11.28 -3.13
CA GLU A 53 -7.47 -12.17 -4.21
C GLU A 53 -7.90 -13.63 -3.94
N ALA A 54 -7.88 -14.07 -2.68
CA ALA A 54 -8.40 -15.38 -2.28
C ALA A 54 -9.92 -15.52 -2.43
N ARG A 55 -10.69 -14.44 -2.28
CA ARG A 55 -12.17 -14.46 -2.44
C ARG A 55 -12.61 -14.52 -3.91
N GLU A 56 -11.74 -14.18 -4.86
CA GLU A 56 -12.05 -14.19 -6.29
C GLU A 56 -11.68 -15.51 -6.99
N GLY A 57 -10.88 -16.36 -6.34
CA GLY A 57 -10.51 -17.69 -6.83
C GLY A 57 -11.49 -18.83 -6.44
N ASP A 58 -12.41 -18.58 -5.52
CA ASP A 58 -13.26 -19.63 -4.92
C ASP A 58 -14.54 -19.94 -5.73
N ASN A 59 -14.92 -19.11 -6.71
CA ASN A 59 -16.21 -19.27 -7.42
C ASN A 59 -16.12 -19.99 -8.78
N ARG A 60 -14.94 -20.50 -9.18
CA ARG A 60 -14.80 -21.34 -10.41
C ARG A 60 -14.78 -22.84 -10.13
N SER A 61 -14.61 -23.25 -8.87
CA SER A 61 -14.55 -24.67 -8.48
C SER A 61 -15.95 -25.30 -8.33
N ALA A 62 -17.00 -24.49 -8.13
CA ALA A 62 -18.37 -24.97 -7.92
C ALA A 62 -19.09 -25.47 -9.19
N ILE A 63 -18.55 -25.24 -10.40
CA ILE A 63 -19.23 -25.60 -11.67
C ILE A 63 -18.83 -26.99 -12.19
N ARG A 64 -17.89 -27.70 -11.56
CA ARG A 64 -17.40 -29.01 -12.04
C ARG A 64 -17.90 -30.24 -11.27
N ALA A 65 -18.71 -30.06 -10.22
CA ALA A 65 -19.31 -31.17 -9.48
C ALA A 65 -20.67 -31.63 -10.03
N ASP A 66 -21.22 -30.96 -11.05
CA ASP A 66 -22.53 -31.28 -11.67
C ASP A 66 -22.40 -31.76 -13.13
N ARG A 67 -21.35 -32.51 -13.43
CA ARG A 67 -21.28 -33.31 -14.66
C ARG A 67 -20.93 -34.76 -14.30
N ARG A 68 -21.95 -35.43 -13.75
CA ARG A 68 -22.50 -36.73 -14.20
C ARG A 68 -21.55 -37.95 -14.09
N CYS A 69 -21.86 -39.04 -13.39
CA CYS A 69 -23.12 -39.83 -13.31
C CYS A 69 -23.78 -40.06 -14.66
#